data_AF-A0A3B0XFB1-F1
#
_entry.id   AF-A0A3B0XFB1-F1
#
_cell.length_a   1.000
_cell.length_b   1.000
_cell.length_c   1.000
_cell.angle_alpha   90.00
_cell.angle_beta   90.00
_cell.angle_gamma   90.00
#
_symmetry.space_group_name_H-M   'P 1'
#
loop_
_entity.id
_entity.type
_entity.pdbx_description
1 polymer ?
#
loop_
_entity_poly.entity_id
_entity_poly.type
_entity_poly.pdbx_seq_one_letter_code
_entity_poly.pdbx_strand_id
1 'polypeptide(L)'
;MSYQVLARKWRPGNFNEMVGQEHILRALINALNEQRLHHAYLFTGTRGVGKTTIARIFAKSLNCETGITSKPCGECSACKEIAEGRFIDLIEVDAASRTKVEDTRELLDNVQYAPTHGRFKVYLIDEVHMLSSHSFNALLKTLEEPPPHVKFLLATTDPQKLPVTILSRCLQFNLKRMPITLIEEHVKHLMQQESVAFDDASIRLLAHGADGSMRDALSLVDQAIAFGGGKLEVSEVQAMLGTVSRDRVMNILKALISGDAPAVMQCVVELSDLTPDYANVLADLLALLHQTALAQKAPDSVDENMVDREELQRLATQVSTEDIQLFYQIGLIGRRDLPLAPDPRGGLEMALLRMLAFRPTPEGQAIASATTAPPAATKIPPTSTDMPVTAHQADNTTQSTAQQITSNYPAVADTQAVPTAPLKLEDANWTGLVEAMNLRGMVKQLAVNCVLHEKSPTEIRLLLNQENEQLLNPAMHKKLEEALCNCLQQTLKLQIEMGEQQVESPAQTTARNQQERQQSAEKSIQQDPVVQALKENFNAEVVPSSVKPR
;
A
#
# COMPACT_ATOMS: atom_id res chain seq x y z
N MET A 1 37.03 13.50 4.95
CA MET A 1 35.69 14.03 5.31
C MET A 1 34.70 12.89 5.15
N SER A 2 33.58 12.87 5.87
CA SER A 2 32.52 11.89 5.61
C SER A 2 31.79 12.24 4.30
N TYR A 3 31.74 11.29 3.36
CA TYR A 3 30.96 11.45 2.13
C TYR A 3 29.47 11.60 2.51
N GLN A 4 28.85 12.72 2.13
CA GLN A 4 27.42 12.91 2.26
C GLN A 4 26.76 12.72 0.90
N VAL A 5 25.89 11.70 0.83
CA VAL A 5 24.91 11.47 -0.25
C VAL A 5 24.28 12.80 -0.68
N LEU A 6 24.25 13.08 -1.97
CA LEU A 6 23.70 14.30 -2.57
C LEU A 6 22.25 14.54 -2.12
N ALA A 7 21.44 13.48 -2.02
CA ALA A 7 20.07 13.52 -1.49
C ALA A 7 19.95 14.00 -0.02
N ARG A 8 21.07 14.10 0.72
CA ARG A 8 21.18 14.76 2.04
C ARG A 8 21.85 16.13 1.95
N LYS A 9 22.94 16.26 1.18
CA LYS A 9 23.69 17.51 0.98
C LYS A 9 22.81 18.62 0.38
N TRP A 10 22.03 18.28 -0.65
CA TRP A 10 21.16 19.19 -1.39
C TRP A 10 19.70 19.16 -0.93
N ARG A 11 19.42 18.75 0.31
CA ARG A 11 18.06 18.85 0.87
C ARG A 11 17.71 20.34 1.05
N PRO A 12 16.67 20.88 0.39
CA PRO A 12 16.27 22.28 0.53
C PRO A 12 16.17 22.76 1.97
N GLY A 13 16.84 23.87 2.25
CA GLY A 13 16.83 24.56 3.54
C GLY A 13 15.63 25.50 3.69
N ASN A 14 15.15 26.07 2.58
CA ASN A 14 14.11 27.08 2.47
C ASN A 14 13.05 26.76 1.39
N PHE A 15 11.88 27.40 1.43
CA PHE A 15 10.81 27.18 0.44
C PHE A 15 11.19 27.62 -0.99
N ASN A 16 12.13 28.54 -1.17
CA ASN A 16 12.59 28.98 -2.50
C ASN A 16 13.49 27.96 -3.19
N GLU A 17 14.08 27.02 -2.43
CA GLU A 17 14.96 25.95 -2.92
C GLU A 17 14.17 24.66 -3.23
N MET A 18 12.90 24.61 -2.84
CA MET A 18 12.00 23.51 -3.18
C MET A 18 11.59 23.61 -4.66
N VAL A 19 12.04 22.65 -5.47
CA VAL A 19 11.68 22.58 -6.89
C VAL A 19 10.23 22.10 -7.05
N GLY A 20 9.43 22.83 -7.83
CA GLY A 20 8.02 22.51 -8.07
C GLY A 20 7.10 22.75 -6.87
N GLN A 21 5.96 22.05 -6.83
CA GLN A 21 4.93 22.14 -5.79
C GLN A 21 4.36 23.55 -5.50
N GLU A 22 4.53 24.53 -6.40
CA GLU A 22 4.24 25.96 -6.17
C GLU A 22 2.90 26.25 -5.45
N HIS A 23 1.82 25.58 -5.86
CA HIS A 23 0.50 25.74 -5.24
C HIS A 23 0.48 25.48 -3.72
N ILE A 24 1.24 24.51 -3.23
CA ILE A 24 1.39 24.19 -1.80
C ILE A 24 2.31 25.22 -1.14
N LEU A 25 3.43 25.56 -1.79
CA LEU A 25 4.39 26.54 -1.26
C LEU A 25 3.71 27.90 -1.06
N ARG A 26 2.97 28.40 -2.05
CA ARG A 26 2.17 29.64 -1.97
C ARG A 26 1.16 29.60 -0.81
N ALA A 27 0.47 28.48 -0.61
CA ALA A 27 -0.49 28.33 0.49
C ALA A 27 0.18 28.35 1.88
N LEU A 28 1.31 27.66 2.05
CA LEU A 28 2.09 27.65 3.30
C LEU A 28 2.70 29.04 3.59
N ILE A 29 3.26 29.69 2.58
CA ILE A 29 3.81 31.06 2.65
C ILE A 29 2.73 32.04 3.10
N ASN A 30 1.53 31.98 2.51
CA ASN A 30 0.41 32.84 2.91
C ASN A 30 -0.06 32.54 4.35
N ALA A 31 -0.17 31.27 4.74
CA ALA A 31 -0.56 30.89 6.10
C ALA A 31 0.43 31.38 7.18
N LEU A 32 1.73 31.40 6.87
CA LEU A 32 2.78 31.98 7.73
C LEU A 32 2.67 33.50 7.80
N ASN A 33 2.52 34.18 6.65
CA ASN A 33 2.47 35.64 6.55
C ASN A 33 1.20 36.23 7.20
N GLU A 34 0.04 35.58 7.02
CA GLU A 34 -1.23 35.97 7.65
C GLU A 34 -1.38 35.44 9.09
N GLN A 35 -0.40 34.68 9.59
CA GLN A 35 -0.42 33.97 10.88
C GLN A 35 -1.63 33.04 11.09
N ARG A 36 -2.32 32.63 10.00
CA ARG A 36 -3.45 31.70 10.00
C ARG A 36 -2.97 30.24 10.12
N LEU A 37 -2.34 29.95 11.26
CA LEU A 37 -1.69 28.67 11.54
C LEU A 37 -2.67 27.61 12.05
N HIS A 38 -3.06 26.67 11.19
CA HIS A 38 -3.84 25.50 11.57
C HIS A 38 -3.13 24.67 12.65
N HIS A 39 -3.84 23.80 13.36
CA HIS A 39 -3.26 22.94 14.40
C HIS A 39 -2.60 21.69 13.81
N ALA A 40 -3.16 21.15 12.72
CA ALA A 40 -2.63 19.97 12.02
C ALA A 40 -2.59 20.14 10.50
N TYR A 41 -1.51 19.68 9.90
CA TYR A 41 -1.27 19.68 8.45
C TYR A 41 -0.96 18.25 8.00
N LEU A 42 -1.52 17.82 6.86
CA LEU A 42 -1.30 16.50 6.28
C LEU A 42 -0.72 16.61 4.88
N PHE A 43 0.54 16.22 4.73
CA PHE A 43 1.25 16.13 3.45
C PHE A 43 1.04 14.73 2.86
N THR A 44 0.37 14.64 1.71
CA THR A 44 0.15 13.41 0.96
C THR A 44 0.95 13.43 -0.35
N GLY A 45 1.16 12.28 -0.98
CA GLY A 45 1.93 12.16 -2.22
C GLY A 45 2.96 11.03 -2.16
N THR A 46 3.57 10.69 -3.30
CA THR A 46 4.47 9.54 -3.41
C THR A 46 5.73 9.64 -2.52
N ARG A 47 6.55 8.59 -2.52
CA ARG A 47 7.86 8.62 -1.84
C ARG A 47 8.74 9.69 -2.50
N GLY A 48 9.58 10.34 -1.70
CA GLY A 48 10.67 11.21 -2.18
C GLY A 48 10.29 12.55 -2.86
N VAL A 49 9.01 12.86 -3.08
CA VAL A 49 8.54 14.16 -3.62
C VAL A 49 8.67 15.36 -2.65
N GLY A 50 9.31 15.17 -1.50
CA GLY A 50 9.67 16.25 -0.57
C GLY A 50 8.76 16.46 0.65
N LYS A 51 7.80 15.58 0.95
CA LYS A 51 6.85 15.70 2.09
C LYS A 51 7.54 16.12 3.41
N THR A 52 8.47 15.31 3.88
CA THR A 52 9.25 15.52 5.12
C THR A 52 10.14 16.77 5.04
N THR A 53 10.60 17.15 3.85
CA THR A 53 11.39 18.37 3.62
C THR A 53 10.53 19.62 3.81
N ILE A 54 9.35 19.69 3.16
CA ILE A 54 8.40 20.79 3.35
C ILE A 54 8.01 20.92 4.82
N ALA A 55 7.73 19.79 5.50
CA ALA A 55 7.43 19.79 6.92
C ALA A 55 8.57 20.36 7.79
N ARG A 56 9.83 19.96 7.55
CA ARG A 56 11.00 20.54 8.26
C ARG A 56 11.19 22.03 7.97
N ILE A 57 11.01 22.49 6.72
CA ILE A 57 11.10 23.92 6.38
C ILE A 57 9.98 24.71 7.09
N PHE A 58 8.77 24.16 7.15
CA PHE A 58 7.66 24.75 7.90
C PHE A 58 7.93 24.78 9.41
N ALA A 59 8.53 23.73 9.99
CA ALA A 59 8.98 23.74 11.38
C ALA A 59 10.04 24.82 11.67
N LYS A 60 11.03 25.01 10.78
CA LYS A 60 11.98 26.16 10.86
C LYS A 60 11.25 27.50 10.80
N SER A 61 10.25 27.62 9.93
CA SER A 61 9.47 28.84 9.69
C SER A 61 8.58 29.24 10.87
N LEU A 62 8.13 28.26 11.66
CA LEU A 62 7.38 28.44 12.91
C LEU A 62 8.28 28.81 14.10
N ASN A 63 9.46 28.19 14.20
CA ASN A 63 10.36 28.29 15.35
C ASN A 63 11.60 29.18 15.12
N CYS A 64 11.61 30.00 14.07
CA CYS A 64 12.70 30.95 13.85
C CYS A 64 12.71 32.04 14.93
N GLU A 65 13.90 32.35 15.44
CA GLU A 65 14.09 33.42 16.45
C GLU A 65 13.59 34.77 15.93
N THR A 66 13.82 35.07 14.64
CA THR A 66 13.44 36.34 13.99
C THR A 66 11.92 36.59 13.92
N GLY A 67 11.09 35.54 13.96
CA GLY A 67 9.65 35.65 13.78
C GLY A 67 9.02 34.36 13.25
N ILE A 68 7.69 34.32 13.21
CA ILE A 68 6.98 33.41 12.30
C ILE A 68 7.15 34.03 10.91
N THR A 69 7.83 33.35 10.00
CA THR A 69 8.26 33.93 8.71
C THR A 69 8.22 32.90 7.59
N SER A 70 7.79 33.31 6.40
CA SER A 70 7.90 32.49 5.18
C SER A 70 9.33 32.34 4.65
N LYS A 71 10.31 33.01 5.26
CA LYS A 71 11.74 32.94 4.94
C LYS A 71 12.53 32.79 6.25
N PRO A 72 12.75 31.56 6.77
CA PRO A 72 13.58 31.35 7.95
C PRO A 72 15.03 31.73 7.64
N CYS A 73 15.74 32.34 8.58
CA CYS A 73 17.06 32.94 8.30
C CYS A 73 18.20 31.92 8.11
N GLY A 74 17.99 30.63 8.40
CA GLY A 74 19.01 29.58 8.31
C GLY A 74 20.11 29.62 9.38
N GLU A 75 20.47 30.81 9.86
CA GLU A 75 21.62 31.05 10.74
C GLU A 75 21.31 30.95 12.24
N CYS A 76 20.03 31.01 12.64
CA CYS A 76 19.63 30.97 14.05
C CYS A 76 19.89 29.59 14.71
N SER A 77 19.88 29.51 16.05
CA SER A 77 20.13 28.27 16.79
C SER A 77 19.11 27.19 16.41
N ALA A 78 17.81 27.50 16.56
CA ALA A 78 16.71 26.64 16.13
C ALA A 78 16.78 26.29 14.63
N CYS A 79 17.23 27.23 13.79
CA CYS A 79 17.35 27.04 12.35
C CYS A 79 18.36 25.94 11.99
N LYS A 80 19.51 25.95 12.69
CA LYS A 80 20.60 24.97 12.57
C LYS A 80 20.22 23.64 13.20
N GLU A 81 19.69 23.65 14.42
CA GLU A 81 19.28 22.42 15.13
C GLU A 81 18.16 21.66 14.40
N ILE A 82 17.20 22.35 13.78
CA ILE A 82 16.17 21.72 12.93
C ILE A 82 16.76 21.16 11.62
N ALA A 83 17.78 21.81 11.06
CA ALA A 83 18.50 21.28 9.88
C ALA A 83 19.26 19.99 10.23
N GLU A 84 19.94 19.96 11.38
CA GLU A 84 20.68 18.81 11.88
C GLU A 84 19.78 17.67 12.40
N GLY A 85 18.54 17.98 12.80
CA GLY A 85 17.60 17.03 13.42
C GLY A 85 17.85 16.83 14.92
N ARG A 86 18.23 17.90 15.62
CA ARG A 86 18.58 17.92 17.06
C ARG A 86 17.69 18.81 17.92
N PHE A 87 16.81 19.60 17.30
CA PHE A 87 15.98 20.60 17.97
C PHE A 87 14.93 19.95 18.90
N ILE A 88 14.96 20.31 20.18
CA ILE A 88 14.20 19.65 21.26
C ILE A 88 12.68 19.70 21.00
N ASP A 89 12.16 20.84 20.53
CA ASP A 89 10.74 21.03 20.29
C ASP A 89 10.30 20.64 18.86
N LEU A 90 11.12 19.87 18.12
CA LEU A 90 10.72 19.16 16.88
C LEU A 90 10.86 17.66 17.10
N ILE A 91 9.76 17.02 17.47
CA ILE A 91 9.71 15.58 17.73
C ILE A 91 9.40 14.88 16.40
N GLU A 92 10.45 14.32 15.77
CA GLU A 92 10.32 13.50 14.57
C GLU A 92 10.03 12.03 14.93
N VAL A 93 8.92 11.50 14.41
CA VAL A 93 8.46 10.12 14.59
C VAL A 93 8.27 9.50 13.21
N ASP A 94 9.13 8.55 12.85
CA ASP A 94 8.89 7.66 11.73
C ASP A 94 8.04 6.46 12.21
N ALA A 95 6.79 6.40 11.74
CA ALA A 95 5.85 5.35 12.13
C ALA A 95 6.22 3.96 11.55
N ALA A 96 7.05 3.90 10.50
CA ALA A 96 7.49 2.64 9.91
C ALA A 96 8.63 1.97 10.71
N SER A 97 9.49 2.75 11.39
CA SER A 97 10.55 2.21 12.25
C SER A 97 10.16 2.09 13.73
N ARG A 98 9.27 2.95 14.25
CA ARG A 98 8.76 2.87 15.64
C ARG A 98 7.45 2.10 15.75
N THR A 99 7.48 0.82 15.37
CA THR A 99 6.31 -0.09 15.43
C THR A 99 6.00 -0.61 16.84
N LYS A 100 6.83 -0.30 17.85
CA LYS A 100 6.49 -0.52 19.26
C LYS A 100 5.37 0.43 19.68
N VAL A 101 4.25 -0.15 20.11
CA VAL A 101 3.02 0.58 20.43
C VAL A 101 3.21 1.52 21.63
N GLU A 102 4.12 1.19 22.55
CA GLU A 102 4.47 2.04 23.70
C GLU A 102 5.14 3.37 23.27
N ASP A 103 6.25 3.31 22.51
CA ASP A 103 7.10 4.46 22.14
C ASP A 103 6.31 5.66 21.54
N THR A 104 5.31 5.38 20.71
CA THR A 104 4.52 6.44 20.04
C THR A 104 3.47 7.07 20.95
N ARG A 105 2.98 6.32 21.94
CA ARG A 105 1.99 6.82 22.90
C ARG A 105 2.62 7.76 23.92
N GLU A 106 3.75 7.38 24.51
CA GLU A 106 4.41 8.21 25.54
C GLU A 106 4.78 9.60 25.00
N LEU A 107 5.18 9.70 23.73
CA LEU A 107 5.45 10.97 23.05
C LEU A 107 4.18 11.83 22.85
N LEU A 108 3.01 11.20 22.67
CA LEU A 108 1.71 11.87 22.51
C LEU A 108 1.09 12.26 23.86
N ASP A 109 1.24 11.45 24.91
CA ASP A 109 0.81 11.79 26.27
C ASP A 109 1.60 13.03 26.79
N ASN A 110 2.86 13.20 26.32
CA ASN A 110 3.69 14.40 26.57
C ASN A 110 3.32 15.66 25.75
N VAL A 111 2.27 15.66 24.92
CA VAL A 111 1.89 16.82 24.09
C VAL A 111 1.42 18.02 24.93
N GLN A 112 0.87 17.79 26.13
CA GLN A 112 0.29 18.86 26.97
C GLN A 112 1.34 19.84 27.53
N TYR A 113 2.61 19.45 27.57
CA TYR A 113 3.69 20.29 28.10
C TYR A 113 4.20 21.29 27.06
N ALA A 114 4.27 22.57 27.47
CA ALA A 114 4.80 23.69 26.68
C ALA A 114 6.19 23.43 26.08
N PRO A 115 6.55 24.09 24.96
CA PRO A 115 7.90 24.00 24.38
C PRO A 115 8.97 24.56 25.32
N THR A 116 10.20 24.07 25.15
CA THR A 116 11.36 24.39 26.01
C THR A 116 12.16 25.59 25.50
N HIS A 117 12.27 25.72 24.18
CA HIS A 117 13.11 26.70 23.47
C HIS A 117 12.42 27.28 22.23
N GLY A 118 11.53 26.52 21.59
CA GLY A 118 10.71 26.96 20.46
C GLY A 118 9.48 27.79 20.84
N ARG A 119 8.88 28.41 19.83
CA ARG A 119 7.56 29.07 19.92
C ARG A 119 6.42 28.05 19.89
N PHE A 120 6.64 26.95 19.17
CA PHE A 120 5.72 25.83 19.00
C PHE A 120 6.42 24.49 19.20
N LYS A 121 5.73 23.55 19.85
CA LYS A 121 6.10 22.15 19.93
C LYS A 121 5.57 21.43 18.69
N VAL A 122 6.46 21.05 17.79
CA VAL A 122 6.13 20.52 16.48
C VAL A 122 6.31 19.00 16.48
N TYR A 123 5.23 18.28 16.16
CA TYR A 123 5.23 16.83 16.02
C TYR A 123 5.23 16.48 14.53
N LEU A 124 6.36 15.99 14.02
CA LEU A 124 6.51 15.55 12.63
C LEU A 124 6.39 14.02 12.56
N ILE A 125 5.25 13.52 12.10
CA ILE A 125 4.98 12.09 11.98
C ILE A 125 5.07 11.69 10.51
N ASP A 126 6.11 10.96 10.13
CA ASP A 126 6.30 10.45 8.76
C ASP A 126 5.75 9.03 8.60
N GLU A 127 5.30 8.74 7.38
CA GLU A 127 4.47 7.59 7.01
C GLU A 127 3.35 7.26 8.02
N VAL A 128 2.60 8.29 8.46
CA VAL A 128 1.60 8.24 9.54
C VAL A 128 0.55 7.12 9.40
N HIS A 129 0.31 6.62 8.18
CA HIS A 129 -0.58 5.47 7.94
C HIS A 129 -0.09 4.14 8.55
N MET A 130 1.17 4.06 8.98
CA MET A 130 1.78 2.90 9.64
C MET A 130 1.56 2.87 11.16
N LEU A 131 0.93 3.90 11.74
CA LEU A 131 0.61 3.93 13.18
C LEU A 131 -0.37 2.83 13.60
N SER A 132 -0.26 2.39 14.85
CA SER A 132 -1.25 1.46 15.43
C SER A 132 -2.60 2.14 15.66
N SER A 133 -3.69 1.38 15.64
CA SER A 133 -5.05 1.87 15.96
C SER A 133 -5.14 2.53 17.35
N HIS A 134 -4.30 2.11 18.30
CA HIS A 134 -4.21 2.72 19.63
C HIS A 134 -3.51 4.09 19.58
N SER A 135 -2.42 4.19 18.81
CA SER A 135 -1.70 5.45 18.57
C SER A 135 -2.59 6.47 17.83
N PHE A 136 -3.39 6.03 16.86
CA PHE A 136 -4.39 6.87 16.19
C PHE A 136 -5.46 7.39 17.15
N ASN A 137 -5.98 6.55 18.06
CA ASN A 137 -6.98 6.97 19.04
C ASN A 137 -6.43 7.95 20.08
N ALA A 138 -5.13 7.88 20.40
CA ALA A 138 -4.46 8.90 21.20
C ALA A 138 -4.34 10.23 20.44
N LEU A 139 -3.89 10.18 19.17
CA LEU A 139 -3.76 11.35 18.31
C LEU A 139 -5.11 12.05 18.08
N LEU A 140 -6.21 11.30 17.91
CA LEU A 140 -7.54 11.88 17.67
C LEU A 140 -8.01 12.81 18.79
N LYS A 141 -7.81 12.44 20.06
CA LYS A 141 -8.16 13.30 21.21
C LYS A 141 -7.43 14.64 21.16
N THR A 142 -6.14 14.59 20.83
CA THR A 142 -5.27 15.77 20.76
C THR A 142 -5.43 16.57 19.46
N LEU A 143 -6.09 16.01 18.44
CA LEU A 143 -6.56 16.72 17.24
C LEU A 143 -7.96 17.32 17.42
N GLU A 144 -8.76 16.83 18.37
CA GLU A 144 -10.06 17.41 18.76
C GLU A 144 -9.88 18.64 19.65
N GLU A 145 -9.01 18.57 20.66
CA GLU A 145 -8.69 19.69 21.56
C GLU A 145 -7.17 20.00 21.58
N PRO A 146 -6.60 20.56 20.50
CA PRO A 146 -5.17 20.81 20.38
C PRO A 146 -4.70 22.00 21.25
N PRO A 147 -3.65 21.86 22.07
CA PRO A 147 -3.06 22.99 22.79
C PRO A 147 -2.50 24.05 21.81
N PRO A 148 -2.62 25.36 22.11
CA PRO A 148 -2.30 26.43 21.14
C PRO A 148 -0.82 26.49 20.74
N HIS A 149 0.07 25.96 21.59
CA HIS A 149 1.51 25.87 21.34
C HIS A 149 1.92 24.60 20.56
N VAL A 150 0.98 23.71 20.22
CA VAL A 150 1.26 22.44 19.52
C VAL A 150 0.94 22.56 18.03
N LYS A 151 1.77 21.96 17.18
CA LYS A 151 1.53 21.83 15.73
C LYS A 151 1.86 20.42 15.24
N PHE A 152 0.90 19.75 14.61
CA PHE A 152 1.10 18.44 13.98
C PHE A 152 1.41 18.58 12.49
N LEU A 153 2.50 17.97 12.04
CA LEU A 153 2.90 17.86 10.64
C LEU A 153 2.92 16.37 10.29
N LEU A 154 1.85 15.89 9.67
CA LEU A 154 1.68 14.49 9.30
C LEU A 154 2.11 14.30 7.84
N ALA A 155 2.83 13.23 7.52
CA ALA A 155 3.20 12.88 6.15
C ALA A 155 2.86 11.42 5.83
N THR A 156 2.34 11.15 4.64
CA THR A 156 2.00 9.78 4.20
C THR A 156 2.18 9.58 2.69
N THR A 157 2.62 8.38 2.28
CA THR A 157 2.48 7.87 0.91
C THR A 157 1.06 7.45 0.57
N ASP A 158 0.30 6.99 1.56
CA ASP A 158 -1.05 6.43 1.39
C ASP A 158 -2.04 7.21 2.27
N PRO A 159 -2.92 8.05 1.66
CA PRO A 159 -3.98 8.74 2.40
C PRO A 159 -5.25 7.89 2.54
N GLN A 160 -5.43 6.81 1.79
CA GLN A 160 -6.64 5.98 1.83
C GLN A 160 -6.69 5.08 3.06
N LYS A 161 -5.51 4.69 3.58
CA LYS A 161 -5.37 4.00 4.87
C LYS A 161 -5.67 4.87 6.10
N LEU A 162 -5.81 6.18 5.95
CA LEU A 162 -6.07 7.07 7.10
C LEU A 162 -7.57 7.19 7.41
N PRO A 163 -7.97 7.06 8.70
CA PRO A 163 -9.35 7.32 9.11
C PRO A 163 -9.85 8.71 8.69
N VAL A 164 -11.07 8.77 8.18
CA VAL A 164 -11.73 10.02 7.75
C VAL A 164 -11.80 11.05 8.90
N THR A 165 -11.85 10.58 10.16
CA THR A 165 -11.81 11.40 11.38
C THR A 165 -10.50 12.17 11.60
N ILE A 166 -9.40 11.77 10.96
CA ILE A 166 -8.14 12.52 10.91
C ILE A 166 -8.11 13.42 9.68
N LEU A 167 -8.57 12.91 8.54
CA LEU A 167 -8.64 13.65 7.27
C LEU A 167 -9.51 14.92 7.38
N SER A 168 -10.58 14.89 8.18
CA SER A 168 -11.45 16.05 8.43
C SER A 168 -10.85 17.10 9.39
N ARG A 169 -9.78 16.76 10.12
CA ARG A 169 -9.12 17.60 11.12
C ARG A 169 -7.74 18.10 10.70
N CYS A 170 -7.27 17.74 9.51
CA CYS A 170 -5.98 18.18 8.99
C CYS A 170 -6.16 19.03 7.73
N LEU A 171 -5.40 20.13 7.60
CA LEU A 171 -5.32 20.84 6.33
C LEU A 171 -4.46 20.00 5.37
N GLN A 172 -5.07 19.50 4.29
CA GLN A 172 -4.45 18.53 3.39
C GLN A 172 -3.70 19.20 2.23
N PHE A 173 -2.49 18.75 1.97
CA PHE A 173 -1.66 19.18 0.85
C PHE A 173 -1.14 17.96 0.07
N ASN A 174 -1.56 17.82 -1.18
CA ASN A 174 -1.21 16.68 -2.05
C ASN A 174 -0.05 17.02 -2.98
N LEU A 175 1.16 16.60 -2.60
CA LEU A 175 2.38 16.80 -3.39
C LEU A 175 2.34 15.89 -4.62
N LYS A 176 2.34 16.51 -5.80
CA LYS A 176 2.29 15.80 -7.09
C LYS A 176 3.65 15.17 -7.40
N ARG A 177 3.67 14.16 -8.28
CA ARG A 177 4.93 13.73 -8.95
C ARG A 177 5.52 14.92 -9.72
N MET A 178 6.84 15.05 -9.72
CA MET A 178 7.51 16.11 -10.48
C MET A 178 7.60 15.74 -11.97
N PRO A 179 7.45 16.70 -12.90
CA PRO A 179 7.75 16.49 -14.31
C PRO A 179 9.21 16.07 -14.51
N ILE A 180 9.46 15.18 -15.47
CA ILE A 180 10.79 14.62 -15.74
C ILE A 180 11.76 15.74 -16.18
N THR A 181 11.31 16.67 -17.02
CA THR A 181 12.06 17.87 -17.43
C THR A 181 12.57 18.71 -16.26
N LEU A 182 11.73 18.91 -15.24
CA LEU A 182 12.06 19.67 -14.03
C LEU A 182 13.04 18.91 -13.11
N ILE A 183 13.10 17.58 -13.22
CA ILE A 183 14.15 16.76 -12.59
C ILE A 183 15.46 16.88 -13.40
N GLU A 184 15.41 16.79 -14.73
CA GLU A 184 16.58 16.96 -15.61
C GLU A 184 17.26 18.32 -15.40
N GLU A 185 16.49 19.41 -15.45
CA GLU A 185 17.00 20.78 -15.22
C GLU A 185 17.69 20.92 -13.86
N HIS A 186 17.09 20.39 -12.80
CA HIS A 186 17.67 20.48 -11.47
C HIS A 186 18.93 19.61 -11.31
N VAL A 187 18.91 18.38 -11.82
CA VAL A 187 20.09 17.49 -11.79
C VAL A 187 21.24 18.10 -12.60
N LYS A 188 20.99 18.69 -13.78
CA LYS A 188 22.01 19.44 -14.54
C LYS A 188 22.63 20.56 -13.72
N HIS A 189 21.80 21.37 -13.03
CA HIS A 189 22.29 22.46 -12.17
C HIS A 189 23.18 21.95 -11.03
N LEU A 190 22.79 20.85 -10.38
CA LEU A 190 23.58 20.24 -9.30
C LEU A 190 24.88 19.62 -9.79
N MET A 191 24.90 18.95 -10.94
CA MET A 191 26.13 18.37 -11.51
C MET A 191 27.13 19.46 -11.92
N GLN A 192 26.65 20.60 -12.44
CA GLN A 192 27.47 21.79 -12.66
C GLN A 192 28.09 22.33 -11.36
N GLN A 193 27.34 22.32 -10.25
CA GLN A 193 27.82 22.80 -8.94
C GLN A 193 28.80 21.84 -8.26
N GLU A 194 28.62 20.52 -8.41
CA GLU A 194 29.57 19.50 -7.94
C GLU A 194 30.79 19.34 -8.86
N SER A 195 30.81 20.00 -10.03
CA SER A 195 31.85 19.87 -11.07
C SER A 195 32.03 18.44 -11.60
N VAL A 196 30.94 17.68 -11.67
CA VAL A 196 30.90 16.31 -12.23
C VAL A 196 30.74 16.39 -13.75
N ALA A 197 31.45 15.54 -14.49
CA ALA A 197 31.27 15.41 -15.94
C ALA A 197 30.07 14.51 -16.26
N PHE A 198 29.16 14.98 -17.12
CA PHE A 198 27.89 14.29 -17.43
C PHE A 198 27.48 14.42 -18.89
N ASP A 199 26.81 13.39 -19.39
CA ASP A 199 26.06 13.45 -20.65
C ASP A 199 24.58 13.82 -20.39
N ASP A 200 24.00 14.59 -21.31
CA ASP A 200 22.58 14.99 -21.24
C ASP A 200 21.62 13.78 -21.32
N ALA A 201 22.00 12.73 -22.05
CA ALA A 201 21.24 11.48 -22.14
C ALA A 201 21.31 10.66 -20.84
N SER A 202 22.44 10.68 -20.13
CA SER A 202 22.59 10.05 -18.80
C SER A 202 21.62 10.67 -17.80
N ILE A 203 21.52 12.00 -17.77
CA ILE A 203 20.59 12.71 -16.88
C ILE A 203 19.13 12.42 -17.26
N ARG A 204 18.79 12.36 -18.55
CA ARG A 204 17.45 11.94 -19.02
C ARG A 204 17.09 10.54 -18.52
N LEU A 205 18.00 9.56 -18.64
CA LEU A 205 17.78 8.20 -18.13
C LEU A 205 17.58 8.15 -16.60
N LEU A 206 18.41 8.87 -15.84
CA LEU A 206 18.29 8.95 -14.38
C LEU A 206 16.99 9.65 -13.93
N ALA A 207 16.55 10.67 -14.67
CA ALA A 207 15.28 11.37 -14.40
C ALA A 207 14.05 10.51 -14.72
N HIS A 208 14.09 9.68 -15.77
CA HIS A 208 13.06 8.66 -16.04
C HIS A 208 13.04 7.58 -14.94
N GLY A 209 14.20 7.02 -14.58
CA GLY A 209 14.31 5.97 -13.55
C GLY A 209 13.84 6.42 -12.15
N ALA A 210 13.73 7.72 -11.91
CA ALA A 210 13.27 8.31 -10.66
C ALA A 210 11.74 8.40 -10.50
N ASP A 211 10.94 8.10 -11.52
CA ASP A 211 9.46 8.11 -11.51
C ASP A 211 8.82 9.37 -10.86
N GLY A 212 9.42 10.54 -11.11
CA GLY A 212 8.94 11.83 -10.57
C GLY A 212 9.33 12.12 -9.11
N SER A 213 10.31 11.39 -8.54
CA SER A 213 10.83 11.55 -7.18
C SER A 213 12.24 12.14 -7.15
N MET A 214 12.41 13.33 -6.58
CA MET A 214 13.73 14.01 -6.51
C MET A 214 14.70 13.28 -5.57
N ARG A 215 14.21 12.73 -4.44
CA ARG A 215 15.07 11.96 -3.52
C ARG A 215 15.69 10.77 -4.24
N ASP A 216 14.90 10.08 -5.04
CA ASP A 216 15.32 8.84 -5.68
C ASP A 216 16.16 9.16 -6.94
N ALA A 217 15.86 10.24 -7.68
CA ALA A 217 16.75 10.81 -8.71
C ALA A 217 18.16 11.11 -8.18
N LEU A 218 18.28 11.86 -7.08
CA LEU A 218 19.58 12.17 -6.48
C LEU A 218 20.28 10.90 -5.95
N SER A 219 19.53 9.90 -5.48
CA SER A 219 20.09 8.63 -5.03
C SER A 219 20.61 7.76 -6.19
N LEU A 220 19.97 7.81 -7.36
CA LEU A 220 20.44 7.17 -8.58
C LEU A 220 21.67 7.91 -9.16
N VAL A 221 21.71 9.25 -9.07
CA VAL A 221 22.89 10.06 -9.44
C VAL A 221 24.09 9.73 -8.54
N ASP A 222 23.92 9.64 -7.22
CA ASP A 222 24.98 9.18 -6.30
C ASP A 222 25.51 7.78 -6.68
N GLN A 223 24.62 6.84 -7.00
CA GLN A 223 24.99 5.48 -7.42
C GLN A 223 25.75 5.49 -8.75
N ALA A 224 25.29 6.28 -9.72
CA ALA A 224 25.92 6.38 -11.04
C ALA A 224 27.31 7.02 -10.97
N ILE A 225 27.49 8.07 -10.17
CA ILE A 225 28.81 8.68 -9.90
C ILE A 225 29.76 7.66 -9.26
N ALA A 226 29.26 6.84 -8.32
CA ALA A 226 30.04 5.81 -7.64
C ALA A 226 30.39 4.61 -8.55
N PHE A 227 29.54 4.31 -9.54
CA PHE A 227 29.76 3.25 -10.53
C PHE A 227 30.71 3.71 -11.65
N GLY A 228 30.43 4.86 -12.27
CA GLY A 228 31.20 5.49 -13.35
C GLY A 228 32.43 6.28 -12.92
N GLY A 229 33.04 5.91 -11.79
CA GLY A 229 34.34 6.44 -11.34
C GLY A 229 34.44 7.96 -11.18
N GLY A 230 33.32 8.67 -10.96
CA GLY A 230 33.27 10.14 -10.90
C GLY A 230 32.72 10.84 -12.15
N LYS A 231 32.17 10.09 -13.12
CA LYS A 231 31.45 10.61 -14.30
C LYS A 231 30.02 10.06 -14.39
N LEU A 232 29.26 10.56 -15.37
CA LEU A 232 27.93 10.07 -15.76
C LEU A 232 27.89 9.79 -17.28
N GLU A 233 28.60 8.76 -17.73
CA GLU A 233 28.58 8.30 -19.14
C GLU A 233 27.36 7.39 -19.40
N VAL A 234 26.76 7.48 -20.59
CA VAL A 234 25.45 6.85 -20.90
C VAL A 234 25.45 5.33 -20.69
N SER A 235 26.50 4.64 -21.14
CA SER A 235 26.67 3.18 -21.05
C SER A 235 26.75 2.69 -19.60
N GLU A 236 27.43 3.45 -18.73
CA GLU A 236 27.58 3.13 -17.32
C GLU A 236 26.24 3.30 -16.57
N VAL A 237 25.50 4.37 -16.88
CA VAL A 237 24.15 4.60 -16.37
C VAL A 237 23.17 3.52 -16.86
N GLN A 238 23.25 3.11 -18.13
CA GLN A 238 22.41 2.03 -18.67
C GLN A 238 22.69 0.68 -18.00
N ALA A 239 23.97 0.36 -17.75
CA ALA A 239 24.36 -0.85 -17.02
C ALA A 239 23.87 -0.81 -15.56
N MET A 240 24.03 0.33 -14.87
CA MET A 240 23.60 0.50 -13.47
C MET A 240 22.07 0.40 -13.32
N LEU A 241 21.30 1.02 -14.22
CA LEU A 241 19.83 0.99 -14.19
C LEU A 241 19.26 -0.36 -14.68
N GLY A 242 20.08 -1.27 -15.19
CA GLY A 242 19.63 -2.50 -15.86
C GLY A 242 18.91 -2.26 -17.19
N THR A 243 18.89 -1.02 -17.70
CA THR A 243 18.15 -0.61 -18.92
C THR A 243 18.77 -1.10 -20.22
N VAL A 244 19.79 -1.95 -20.14
CA VAL A 244 20.11 -2.98 -21.15
C VAL A 244 18.87 -3.83 -21.50
N SER A 245 17.85 -3.86 -20.64
CA SER A 245 16.49 -4.33 -20.98
C SER A 245 15.93 -3.66 -22.25
N ARG A 246 16.08 -2.35 -22.43
CA ARG A 246 15.30 -1.58 -23.43
C ARG A 246 15.58 -2.00 -24.86
N ASP A 247 16.85 -2.12 -25.25
CA ASP A 247 17.24 -2.58 -26.59
C ASP A 247 16.82 -4.05 -26.82
N ARG A 248 16.90 -4.88 -25.77
CA ARG A 248 16.47 -6.28 -25.81
C ARG A 248 14.95 -6.43 -25.91
N VAL A 249 14.20 -5.56 -25.24
CA VAL A 249 12.73 -5.46 -25.31
C VAL A 249 12.28 -4.89 -26.65
N MET A 250 13.03 -3.95 -27.24
CA MET A 250 12.83 -3.49 -28.61
C MET A 250 13.08 -4.62 -29.62
N ASN A 251 14.07 -5.49 -29.37
CA ASN A 251 14.31 -6.69 -30.19
C ASN A 251 13.23 -7.77 -30.00
N ILE A 252 12.71 -7.97 -28.77
CA ILE A 252 11.48 -8.76 -28.54
C ILE A 252 10.32 -8.17 -29.36
N LEU A 253 10.11 -6.86 -29.32
CA LEU A 253 9.03 -6.21 -30.07
C LEU A 253 9.19 -6.42 -31.58
N LYS A 254 10.40 -6.25 -32.14
CA LYS A 254 10.70 -6.56 -33.55
C LYS A 254 10.37 -8.02 -33.91
N ALA A 255 10.74 -8.99 -33.07
CA ALA A 255 10.49 -10.41 -33.29
C ALA A 255 9.00 -10.79 -33.10
N LEU A 256 8.31 -10.18 -32.14
CA LEU A 256 6.86 -10.29 -31.96
C LEU A 256 6.10 -9.71 -33.16
N ILE A 257 6.66 -8.71 -33.86
CA ILE A 257 6.09 -8.05 -35.04
C ILE A 257 6.34 -8.88 -36.31
N SER A 258 7.54 -9.43 -36.50
CA SER A 258 7.78 -10.38 -37.60
C SER A 258 7.00 -11.69 -37.45
N GLY A 259 6.64 -12.06 -36.21
CA GLY A 259 5.97 -13.33 -35.90
C GLY A 259 6.95 -14.49 -35.74
N ASP A 260 8.25 -14.20 -35.59
CA ASP A 260 9.33 -15.18 -35.51
C ASP A 260 9.44 -15.75 -34.09
N ALA A 261 8.72 -16.86 -33.84
CA ALA A 261 8.76 -17.53 -32.55
C ALA A 261 10.17 -17.99 -32.11
N PRO A 262 11.02 -18.60 -33.00
CA PRO A 262 12.43 -18.83 -32.69
C PRO A 262 13.19 -17.57 -32.22
N ALA A 263 13.07 -16.45 -32.93
CA ALA A 263 13.77 -15.21 -32.56
C ALA A 263 13.26 -14.62 -31.23
N VAL A 264 11.94 -14.67 -30.97
CA VAL A 264 11.37 -14.27 -29.67
C VAL A 264 11.94 -15.13 -28.54
N MET A 265 11.99 -16.46 -28.69
CA MET A 265 12.54 -17.35 -27.66
C MET A 265 14.05 -17.17 -27.48
N GLN A 266 14.81 -16.89 -28.54
CA GLN A 266 16.23 -16.54 -28.43
C GLN A 266 16.41 -15.23 -27.63
N CYS A 267 15.61 -14.19 -27.89
CA CYS A 267 15.67 -12.95 -27.12
C CYS A 267 15.38 -13.17 -25.62
N VAL A 268 14.50 -14.11 -25.26
CA VAL A 268 14.25 -14.50 -23.86
C VAL A 268 15.44 -15.23 -23.24
N VAL A 269 16.13 -16.11 -23.99
CA VAL A 269 17.36 -16.78 -23.53
C VAL A 269 18.45 -15.74 -23.22
N GLU A 270 18.75 -14.85 -24.17
CA GLU A 270 19.77 -13.81 -23.98
C GLU A 270 19.41 -12.77 -22.90
N LEU A 271 18.12 -12.61 -22.58
CA LEU A 271 17.68 -11.88 -21.39
C LEU A 271 17.95 -12.68 -20.12
N SER A 272 17.65 -13.99 -20.10
CA SER A 272 17.81 -14.82 -18.89
C SER A 272 19.25 -14.90 -18.38
N ASP A 273 20.25 -14.80 -19.26
CA ASP A 273 21.68 -14.72 -18.93
C ASP A 273 22.05 -13.50 -18.04
N LEU A 274 21.20 -12.45 -18.02
CA LEU A 274 21.40 -11.22 -17.26
C LEU A 274 20.58 -11.14 -15.96
N THR A 275 19.82 -12.19 -15.61
CA THR A 275 18.91 -12.23 -14.44
C THR A 275 17.98 -10.99 -14.27
N PRO A 276 17.23 -10.59 -15.32
CA PRO A 276 16.37 -9.40 -15.28
C PRO A 276 15.10 -9.60 -14.44
N ASP A 277 14.53 -8.50 -13.96
CA ASP A 277 13.16 -8.48 -13.45
C ASP A 277 12.17 -8.56 -14.63
N TYR A 278 11.61 -9.76 -14.84
CA TYR A 278 10.63 -10.03 -15.89
C TYR A 278 9.33 -9.19 -15.78
N ALA A 279 8.98 -8.68 -14.58
CA ALA A 279 7.85 -7.74 -14.43
C ALA A 279 8.16 -6.34 -14.99
N ASN A 280 9.44 -5.95 -15.02
CA ASN A 280 9.90 -4.72 -15.67
C ASN A 280 10.12 -4.92 -17.17
N VAL A 281 10.62 -6.09 -17.61
CA VAL A 281 10.66 -6.46 -19.05
C VAL A 281 9.26 -6.39 -19.68
N LEU A 282 8.21 -6.86 -18.99
CA LEU A 282 6.82 -6.68 -19.43
C LEU A 282 6.33 -5.22 -19.32
N ALA A 283 6.81 -4.44 -18.35
CA ALA A 283 6.47 -3.02 -18.23
C ALA A 283 7.04 -2.19 -19.40
N ASP A 284 8.31 -2.42 -19.74
CA ASP A 284 9.02 -1.82 -20.86
C ASP A 284 8.32 -2.19 -22.19
N LEU A 285 7.96 -3.47 -22.37
CA LEU A 285 7.26 -3.93 -23.58
C LEU A 285 5.88 -3.26 -23.73
N LEU A 286 5.13 -3.13 -22.62
CA LEU A 286 3.85 -2.42 -22.60
C LEU A 286 4.02 -0.92 -22.90
N ALA A 287 5.10 -0.29 -22.43
CA ALA A 287 5.41 1.10 -22.73
C ALA A 287 5.72 1.30 -24.23
N LEU A 288 6.55 0.44 -24.83
CA LEU A 288 6.85 0.49 -26.26
C LEU A 288 5.59 0.22 -27.11
N LEU A 289 4.76 -0.76 -26.75
CA LEU A 289 3.48 -1.04 -27.42
C LEU A 289 2.53 0.17 -27.38
N HIS A 290 2.39 0.81 -26.20
CA HIS A 290 1.62 2.05 -26.05
C HIS A 290 2.18 3.20 -26.92
N GLN A 291 3.50 3.38 -26.93
CA GLN A 291 4.16 4.41 -27.74
C GLN A 291 4.01 4.14 -29.25
N THR A 292 4.02 2.86 -29.66
CA THR A 292 3.76 2.46 -31.06
C THR A 292 2.29 2.72 -31.45
N ALA A 293 1.33 2.39 -30.59
CA ALA A 293 -0.09 2.73 -30.80
C ALA A 293 -0.33 4.25 -30.89
N LEU A 294 0.37 5.03 -30.05
CA LEU A 294 0.31 6.49 -30.08
C LEU A 294 0.87 7.03 -31.41
N ALA A 295 2.04 6.55 -31.85
CA ALA A 295 2.64 6.91 -33.14
C ALA A 295 1.74 6.61 -34.34
N GLN A 296 0.92 5.54 -34.28
CA GLN A 296 -0.05 5.21 -35.34
C GLN A 296 -1.25 6.16 -35.43
N LYS A 297 -1.68 6.77 -34.31
CA LYS A 297 -2.94 7.54 -34.23
C LYS A 297 -2.74 9.05 -34.03
N ALA A 298 -1.62 9.46 -33.47
CA ALA A 298 -1.26 10.85 -33.22
C ALA A 298 0.28 11.03 -33.30
N PRO A 299 0.87 11.10 -34.50
CA PRO A 299 2.33 11.24 -34.68
C PRO A 299 2.93 12.47 -33.96
N ASP A 300 2.13 13.52 -33.80
CA ASP A 300 2.50 14.79 -33.17
C ASP A 300 2.53 14.74 -31.62
N SER A 301 2.04 13.66 -31.00
CA SER A 301 2.04 13.49 -29.54
C SER A 301 3.15 12.55 -29.03
N VAL A 302 3.99 12.04 -29.93
CA VAL A 302 5.22 11.32 -29.59
C VAL A 302 6.31 12.34 -29.24
N ASP A 303 6.82 12.28 -28.00
CA ASP A 303 7.79 13.24 -27.45
C ASP A 303 9.04 13.34 -28.35
N GLU A 304 9.39 14.57 -28.74
CA GLU A 304 10.49 14.83 -29.67
C GLU A 304 11.87 14.45 -29.09
N ASN A 305 11.97 14.39 -27.76
CA ASN A 305 13.20 14.06 -27.05
C ASN A 305 13.47 12.55 -26.94
N MET A 306 12.59 11.72 -27.50
CA MET A 306 12.64 10.28 -27.35
C MET A 306 13.66 9.64 -28.31
N VAL A 307 14.70 9.01 -27.72
CA VAL A 307 15.87 8.43 -28.42
C VAL A 307 15.48 7.48 -29.57
N ASP A 308 14.36 6.76 -29.44
CA ASP A 308 13.97 5.69 -30.35
C ASP A 308 12.92 6.11 -31.41
N ARG A 309 12.63 7.41 -31.55
CA ARG A 309 11.48 7.94 -32.34
C ARG A 309 11.40 7.39 -33.76
N GLU A 310 12.52 7.36 -34.49
CA GLU A 310 12.55 6.84 -35.87
C GLU A 310 12.21 5.34 -35.96
N GLU A 311 12.71 4.52 -35.03
CA GLU A 311 12.50 3.07 -35.10
C GLU A 311 11.08 2.71 -34.67
N LEU A 312 10.54 3.39 -33.64
CA LEU A 312 9.12 3.28 -33.27
C LEU A 312 8.19 3.74 -34.39
N GLN A 313 8.53 4.79 -35.16
CA GLN A 313 7.75 5.18 -36.34
C GLN A 313 7.80 4.12 -37.45
N ARG A 314 8.94 3.48 -37.69
CA ARG A 314 9.05 2.36 -38.64
C ARG A 314 8.18 1.18 -38.20
N LEU A 315 8.26 0.76 -36.93
CA LEU A 315 7.43 -0.32 -36.39
C LEU A 315 5.94 0.03 -36.44
N ALA A 316 5.56 1.27 -36.12
CA ALA A 316 4.18 1.75 -36.23
C ALA A 316 3.58 1.58 -37.65
N THR A 317 4.40 1.64 -38.71
CA THR A 317 3.93 1.38 -40.09
C THR A 317 3.84 -0.09 -40.49
N GLN A 318 4.38 -1.02 -39.69
CA GLN A 318 4.46 -2.45 -40.00
C GLN A 318 3.40 -3.32 -39.31
N VAL A 319 2.80 -2.85 -38.22
CA VAL A 319 1.86 -3.61 -37.38
C VAL A 319 0.43 -3.14 -37.59
N SER A 320 -0.56 -4.05 -37.55
CA SER A 320 -1.96 -3.60 -37.52
C SER A 320 -2.31 -2.91 -36.21
N THR A 321 -3.33 -2.05 -36.21
CA THR A 321 -3.83 -1.44 -34.97
C THR A 321 -4.45 -2.46 -34.00
N GLU A 322 -4.88 -3.61 -34.52
CA GLU A 322 -5.53 -4.67 -33.76
C GLU A 322 -4.51 -5.55 -33.05
N ASP A 323 -3.42 -5.92 -33.74
CA ASP A 323 -2.27 -6.63 -33.15
C ASP A 323 -1.68 -5.88 -31.95
N ILE A 324 -1.46 -4.55 -32.06
CA ILE A 324 -0.89 -3.79 -30.94
C ILE A 324 -1.82 -3.78 -29.73
N GLN A 325 -3.14 -3.60 -29.93
CA GLN A 325 -4.11 -3.65 -28.83
C GLN A 325 -4.18 -5.04 -28.20
N LEU A 326 -4.12 -6.10 -29.02
CA LEU A 326 -4.07 -7.49 -28.56
C LEU A 326 -2.79 -7.76 -27.75
N PHE A 327 -1.61 -7.39 -28.26
CA PHE A 327 -0.34 -7.60 -27.57
C PHE A 327 -0.29 -6.81 -26.25
N TYR A 328 -0.81 -5.58 -26.24
CA TYR A 328 -0.92 -4.77 -25.03
C TYR A 328 -1.86 -5.40 -23.99
N GLN A 329 -3.02 -5.91 -24.41
CA GLN A 329 -3.97 -6.61 -23.53
C GLN A 329 -3.39 -7.93 -22.97
N ILE A 330 -2.73 -8.73 -23.81
CA ILE A 330 -2.06 -9.98 -23.39
C ILE A 330 -0.90 -9.65 -22.44
N GLY A 331 -0.14 -8.59 -22.69
CA GLY A 331 0.96 -8.15 -21.83
C GLY A 331 0.48 -7.66 -20.46
N LEU A 332 -0.65 -6.93 -20.40
CA LEU A 332 -1.27 -6.51 -19.13
C LEU A 332 -1.73 -7.71 -18.30
N ILE A 333 -2.40 -8.68 -18.93
CA ILE A 333 -2.82 -9.93 -18.29
C ILE A 333 -1.58 -10.72 -17.82
N GLY A 334 -0.58 -10.87 -18.69
CA GLY A 334 0.68 -11.54 -18.37
C GLY A 334 1.41 -10.91 -17.19
N ARG A 335 1.50 -9.57 -17.13
CA ARG A 335 2.14 -8.85 -16.02
C ARG A 335 1.36 -8.97 -14.70
N ARG A 336 0.03 -8.99 -14.75
CA ARG A 336 -0.83 -9.22 -13.57
C ARG A 336 -0.68 -10.65 -13.04
N ASP A 337 -0.62 -11.63 -13.94
CA ASP A 337 -0.60 -13.06 -13.60
C ASP A 337 0.81 -13.61 -13.37
N LEU A 338 1.87 -12.84 -13.69
CA LEU A 338 3.28 -13.22 -13.51
C LEU A 338 3.63 -13.73 -12.09
N PRO A 339 3.14 -13.12 -10.98
CA PRO A 339 3.43 -13.61 -9.63
C PRO A 339 2.72 -14.93 -9.28
N LEU A 340 1.84 -15.43 -10.16
CA LEU A 340 1.13 -16.71 -10.04
C LEU A 340 1.78 -17.81 -10.91
N ALA A 341 2.78 -17.47 -11.73
CA ALA A 341 3.49 -18.43 -12.57
C ALA A 341 4.41 -19.33 -11.71
N PRO A 342 4.57 -20.63 -12.02
CA PRO A 342 5.51 -21.52 -11.32
C PRO A 342 6.98 -21.08 -11.42
N ASP A 343 7.30 -20.33 -12.47
CA ASP A 343 8.58 -19.69 -12.75
C ASP A 343 8.31 -18.35 -13.47
N PRO A 344 8.85 -17.21 -13.01
CA PRO A 344 8.71 -15.92 -13.69
C PRO A 344 9.19 -15.92 -15.15
N ARG A 345 10.23 -16.69 -15.50
CA ARG A 345 10.69 -16.78 -16.90
C ARG A 345 9.64 -17.49 -17.75
N GLY A 346 9.17 -18.67 -17.33
CA GLY A 346 8.07 -19.39 -17.99
C GLY A 346 6.77 -18.56 -18.08
N GLY A 347 6.52 -17.67 -17.12
CA GLY A 347 5.44 -16.68 -17.18
C GLY A 347 5.60 -15.66 -18.31
N LEU A 348 6.80 -15.12 -18.53
CA LEU A 348 7.12 -14.27 -19.68
C LEU A 348 7.02 -15.05 -21.00
N GLU A 349 7.61 -16.25 -21.08
CA GLU A 349 7.55 -17.10 -22.28
C GLU A 349 6.09 -17.38 -22.67
N MET A 350 5.23 -17.73 -21.71
CA MET A 350 3.80 -17.93 -21.96
C MET A 350 3.05 -16.65 -22.37
N ALA A 351 3.45 -15.46 -21.89
CA ALA A 351 2.86 -14.20 -22.34
C ALA A 351 3.23 -13.92 -23.81
N LEU A 352 4.49 -14.08 -24.18
CA LEU A 352 4.99 -13.86 -25.55
C LEU A 352 4.43 -14.88 -26.55
N LEU A 353 4.38 -16.16 -26.17
CA LEU A 353 3.77 -17.22 -26.99
C LEU A 353 2.26 -16.97 -27.22
N ARG A 354 1.54 -16.41 -26.24
CA ARG A 354 0.14 -15.98 -26.43
C ARG A 354 0.02 -14.82 -27.42
N MET A 355 0.92 -13.83 -27.39
CA MET A 355 0.92 -12.74 -28.37
C MET A 355 1.11 -13.26 -29.80
N LEU A 356 2.01 -14.22 -30.00
CA LEU A 356 2.23 -14.86 -31.29
C LEU A 356 1.04 -15.72 -31.74
N ALA A 357 0.42 -16.45 -30.82
CA ALA A 357 -0.64 -17.42 -31.14
C ALA A 357 -2.02 -16.81 -31.44
N PHE A 358 -2.36 -15.64 -30.86
CA PHE A 358 -3.71 -15.07 -30.93
C PHE A 358 -3.91 -13.97 -31.99
N ARG A 359 -2.94 -13.76 -32.88
CA ARG A 359 -3.01 -12.74 -33.94
C ARG A 359 -4.31 -12.84 -34.76
N PRO A 360 -5.05 -11.74 -34.99
CA PRO A 360 -6.18 -11.74 -35.91
C PRO A 360 -5.70 -12.05 -37.33
N THR A 361 -6.10 -13.20 -37.88
CA THR A 361 -5.86 -13.50 -39.29
C THR A 361 -6.75 -12.61 -40.16
N PRO A 362 -6.20 -11.87 -41.14
CA PRO A 362 -7.02 -11.11 -42.07
C PRO A 362 -7.97 -12.07 -42.83
N GLU A 363 -9.23 -11.66 -42.98
CA GLU A 363 -10.29 -12.48 -43.57
C GLU A 363 -9.94 -12.87 -45.03
N GLY A 364 -9.44 -14.11 -45.21
CA GLY A 364 -9.07 -14.60 -46.54
C GLY A 364 -8.21 -15.86 -46.61
N GLN A 365 -7.47 -16.24 -45.56
CA GLN A 365 -6.53 -17.38 -45.61
C GLN A 365 -6.95 -18.63 -44.81
N ALA A 366 -8.17 -18.67 -44.25
CA ALA A 366 -8.64 -19.75 -43.37
C ALA A 366 -9.25 -20.99 -44.07
N ILE A 367 -9.19 -21.11 -45.41
CA ILE A 367 -9.73 -22.28 -46.15
C ILE A 367 -8.76 -22.73 -47.26
N ALA A 368 -7.59 -23.28 -46.88
CA ALA A 368 -6.58 -23.76 -47.84
C ALA A 368 -5.86 -25.06 -47.41
N SER A 369 -6.49 -25.93 -46.59
CA SER A 369 -5.91 -27.21 -46.14
C SER A 369 -6.95 -28.30 -45.86
N ALA A 370 -8.01 -28.39 -46.69
CA ALA A 370 -9.09 -29.37 -46.50
C ALA A 370 -9.72 -29.81 -47.85
N THR A 371 -8.90 -30.30 -48.80
CA THR A 371 -9.37 -30.59 -50.16
C THR A 371 -9.01 -32.01 -50.65
N THR A 372 -9.55 -33.04 -50.00
CA THR A 372 -9.65 -34.40 -50.54
C THR A 372 -11.04 -35.00 -50.26
N ALA A 373 -11.80 -35.26 -51.33
CA ALA A 373 -13.18 -35.77 -51.28
C ALA A 373 -13.62 -36.24 -52.69
N PRO A 374 -14.74 -36.96 -52.85
CA PRO A 374 -15.25 -38.11 -52.09
C PRO A 374 -15.39 -39.34 -53.05
N PRO A 375 -16.17 -40.42 -52.79
CA PRO A 375 -17.65 -40.45 -52.71
C PRO A 375 -18.17 -41.37 -51.56
N ALA A 376 -19.47 -41.63 -51.31
CA ALA A 376 -20.67 -41.45 -52.13
C ALA A 376 -21.97 -41.14 -51.32
N ALA A 377 -22.99 -40.73 -52.08
CA ALA A 377 -24.36 -40.33 -51.75
C ALA A 377 -25.14 -41.22 -50.72
N THR A 378 -26.19 -40.74 -50.03
CA THR A 378 -27.48 -40.42 -50.68
C THR A 378 -28.51 -39.58 -49.88
N LYS A 379 -29.35 -38.84 -50.65
CA LYS A 379 -30.77 -38.44 -50.41
C LYS A 379 -31.14 -37.21 -49.53
N ILE A 380 -31.07 -36.03 -50.17
CA ILE A 380 -32.12 -35.00 -50.50
C ILE A 380 -33.54 -35.01 -49.79
N PRO A 381 -34.31 -33.88 -49.77
CA PRO A 381 -34.62 -33.15 -48.51
C PRO A 381 -36.13 -32.78 -48.29
N PRO A 382 -36.59 -31.49 -48.27
CA PRO A 382 -36.72 -30.57 -47.12
C PRO A 382 -38.20 -30.22 -46.74
N THR A 383 -38.40 -29.31 -45.78
CA THR A 383 -39.59 -28.41 -45.76
C THR A 383 -39.28 -27.03 -45.15
N SER A 384 -39.97 -25.99 -45.61
CA SER A 384 -40.13 -24.66 -44.97
C SER A 384 -41.46 -24.62 -44.16
N THR A 385 -42.09 -23.53 -43.69
CA THR A 385 -42.05 -22.04 -43.88
C THR A 385 -42.83 -21.44 -42.67
N ASP A 386 -42.86 -20.15 -42.30
CA ASP A 386 -42.28 -18.88 -42.80
C ASP A 386 -42.21 -17.83 -41.65
N MET A 387 -41.73 -16.61 -41.94
CA MET A 387 -41.93 -15.38 -41.14
C MET A 387 -43.34 -14.77 -41.39
N PRO A 388 -43.95 -13.96 -40.48
CA PRO A 388 -43.51 -12.56 -40.30
C PRO A 388 -43.72 -11.84 -38.93
N VAL A 389 -42.75 -10.99 -38.61
CA VAL A 389 -42.86 -9.58 -38.15
C VAL A 389 -44.17 -9.08 -37.50
N THR A 390 -44.06 -8.57 -36.27
CA THR A 390 -44.60 -7.24 -35.91
C THR A 390 -43.71 -6.61 -34.83
N ALA A 391 -43.66 -5.28 -34.74
CA ALA A 391 -42.80 -4.54 -33.81
C ALA A 391 -43.56 -3.42 -33.10
N HIS A 392 -43.05 -2.97 -31.95
CA HIS A 392 -43.14 -1.57 -31.56
C HIS A 392 -42.03 -1.15 -30.60
N GLN A 393 -41.89 0.16 -30.42
CA GLN A 393 -40.82 0.78 -29.63
C GLN A 393 -41.25 0.96 -28.16
N ALA A 394 -40.26 1.09 -27.27
CA ALA A 394 -40.44 1.67 -25.95
C ALA A 394 -39.49 2.86 -25.83
N ASP A 395 -40.02 4.03 -25.46
CA ASP A 395 -39.20 5.18 -25.08
C ASP A 395 -39.88 6.03 -23.99
N ASN A 396 -39.08 6.36 -22.97
CA ASN A 396 -39.19 7.43 -21.98
C ASN A 396 -40.31 7.54 -20.90
N THR A 397 -39.85 8.12 -19.78
CA THR A 397 -40.56 8.92 -18.74
C THR A 397 -41.55 8.30 -17.73
N THR A 398 -41.02 7.96 -16.55
CA THR A 398 -41.52 8.39 -15.21
C THR A 398 -40.29 8.53 -14.30
N GLN A 399 -39.82 9.74 -13.96
CA GLN A 399 -40.35 10.71 -12.99
C GLN A 399 -40.47 10.21 -11.54
N SER A 400 -39.84 10.97 -10.65
CA SER A 400 -39.70 10.78 -9.21
C SER A 400 -41.02 10.72 -8.45
N THR A 401 -41.07 9.90 -7.39
CA THR A 401 -41.82 10.25 -6.18
C THR A 401 -41.05 9.75 -4.95
N ALA A 402 -40.39 10.66 -4.23
CA ALA A 402 -39.73 10.33 -2.98
C ALA A 402 -40.74 10.31 -1.83
N GLN A 403 -40.77 9.22 -1.05
CA GLN A 403 -41.47 9.18 0.24
C GLN A 403 -40.45 8.97 1.36
N GLN A 404 -40.51 9.85 2.36
CA GLN A 404 -39.69 9.77 3.56
C GLN A 404 -40.27 8.72 4.51
N ILE A 405 -39.43 7.85 5.06
CA ILE A 405 -39.78 7.00 6.20
C ILE A 405 -38.94 7.44 7.39
N THR A 406 -39.61 8.01 8.40
CA THR A 406 -39.01 8.40 9.67
C THR A 406 -38.74 7.17 10.53
N SER A 407 -37.48 6.80 10.75
CA SER A 407 -37.08 5.74 11.68
C SER A 407 -37.17 6.25 13.13
N ASN A 408 -38.24 5.87 13.82
CA ASN A 408 -38.49 6.24 15.21
C ASN A 408 -37.62 5.38 16.15
N TYR A 409 -36.63 5.97 16.81
CA TYR A 409 -35.72 5.27 17.73
C TYR A 409 -36.29 5.17 19.15
N PRO A 410 -36.41 3.97 19.75
CA PRO A 410 -36.51 3.82 21.20
C PRO A 410 -35.17 4.15 21.86
N ALA A 411 -35.18 4.98 22.90
CA ALA A 411 -33.98 5.25 23.70
C ALA A 411 -33.82 4.19 24.80
N VAL A 412 -32.61 3.62 24.90
CA VAL A 412 -32.14 2.76 26.00
C VAL A 412 -30.71 3.22 26.28
N ALA A 413 -30.50 4.16 27.22
CA ALA A 413 -30.42 3.97 28.68
C ALA A 413 -29.05 3.41 29.12
N ASP A 414 -28.47 4.00 30.18
CA ASP A 414 -27.05 3.90 30.51
C ASP A 414 -26.53 2.49 30.81
N THR A 415 -25.43 2.11 30.16
CA THR A 415 -24.55 1.04 30.64
C THR A 415 -23.55 1.63 31.63
N GLN A 416 -23.67 1.23 32.90
CA GLN A 416 -22.96 1.84 34.03
C GLN A 416 -21.44 1.54 34.02
N ALA A 417 -20.68 2.40 34.71
CA ALA A 417 -19.26 2.17 34.93
C ALA A 417 -19.01 0.92 35.80
N VAL A 418 -18.00 0.12 35.43
CA VAL A 418 -17.60 -1.07 36.19
C VAL A 418 -16.92 -0.64 37.50
N PRO A 419 -17.40 -1.06 38.68
CA PRO A 419 -16.75 -0.73 39.95
C PRO A 419 -15.50 -1.57 40.16
N THR A 420 -14.39 -0.94 40.55
CA THR A 420 -13.17 -1.62 40.95
C THR A 420 -13.32 -2.22 42.35
N ALA A 421 -13.54 -3.53 42.43
CA ALA A 421 -13.48 -4.31 43.67
C ALA A 421 -12.75 -5.65 43.42
N PRO A 422 -11.92 -6.14 44.35
CA PRO A 422 -11.22 -7.41 44.19
C PRO A 422 -12.19 -8.59 44.30
N LEU A 423 -12.13 -9.51 43.33
CA LEU A 423 -12.92 -10.75 43.33
C LEU A 423 -12.46 -11.68 44.47
N LYS A 424 -13.41 -12.15 45.28
CA LYS A 424 -13.16 -13.20 46.27
C LYS A 424 -13.07 -14.58 45.59
N LEU A 425 -12.39 -15.52 46.23
CA LEU A 425 -12.17 -16.87 45.68
C LEU A 425 -13.46 -17.68 45.46
N GLU A 426 -14.56 -17.36 46.14
CA GLU A 426 -15.71 -18.25 46.31
C GLU A 426 -16.62 -18.32 45.06
N ASP A 427 -16.86 -17.20 44.37
CA ASP A 427 -17.74 -17.15 43.18
C ASP A 427 -16.99 -17.20 41.83
N ALA A 428 -15.65 -17.26 41.84
CA ALA A 428 -14.84 -17.03 40.65
C ALA A 428 -14.67 -18.29 39.76
N ASN A 429 -15.47 -18.38 38.70
CA ASN A 429 -15.31 -19.32 37.58
C ASN A 429 -13.94 -19.17 36.89
N TRP A 430 -13.32 -20.30 36.51
CA TRP A 430 -11.99 -20.34 35.88
C TRP A 430 -11.90 -19.44 34.63
N THR A 431 -12.92 -19.45 33.78
CA THR A 431 -13.02 -18.60 32.57
C THR A 431 -12.80 -17.12 32.87
N GLY A 432 -13.46 -16.59 33.92
CA GLY A 432 -13.33 -15.19 34.31
C GLY A 432 -11.97 -14.85 34.94
N LEU A 433 -11.34 -15.82 35.62
CA LEU A 433 -9.96 -15.66 36.11
C LEU A 433 -8.96 -15.57 34.96
N VAL A 434 -9.13 -16.40 33.91
CA VAL A 434 -8.25 -16.38 32.73
C VAL A 434 -8.40 -15.09 31.92
N GLU A 435 -9.59 -14.49 31.89
CA GLU A 435 -9.80 -13.15 31.31
C GLU A 435 -9.19 -12.04 32.18
N ALA A 436 -9.43 -12.05 33.49
CA ALA A 436 -8.89 -11.06 34.44
C ALA A 436 -7.35 -11.05 34.49
N MET A 437 -6.69 -12.20 34.34
CA MET A 437 -5.23 -12.32 34.30
C MET A 437 -4.58 -11.71 33.04
N ASN A 438 -5.35 -11.36 32.00
CA ASN A 438 -4.87 -10.71 30.76
C ASN A 438 -3.62 -11.38 30.13
N LEU A 439 -3.57 -12.72 30.18
CA LEU A 439 -2.42 -13.53 29.78
C LEU A 439 -2.09 -13.36 28.28
N ARG A 440 -0.81 -13.49 27.92
CA ARG A 440 -0.31 -13.38 26.53
C ARG A 440 0.49 -14.61 26.11
N GLY A 441 0.50 -14.90 24.81
CA GLY A 441 1.29 -15.98 24.22
C GLY A 441 0.94 -17.38 24.75
N MET A 442 1.96 -18.25 24.87
CA MET A 442 1.81 -19.65 25.28
C MET A 442 1.20 -19.82 26.69
N VAL A 443 1.42 -18.87 27.61
CA VAL A 443 0.80 -18.92 28.96
C VAL A 443 -0.72 -18.79 28.87
N LYS A 444 -1.24 -17.99 27.92
CA LYS A 444 -2.70 -17.93 27.65
C LYS A 444 -3.19 -19.25 27.06
N GLN A 445 -2.46 -19.83 26.10
CA GLN A 445 -2.84 -21.12 25.51
C GLN A 445 -2.91 -22.24 26.54
N LEU A 446 -1.96 -22.31 27.48
CA LEU A 446 -2.02 -23.24 28.61
C LEU A 446 -3.27 -23.00 29.47
N ALA A 447 -3.47 -21.77 29.94
CA ALA A 447 -4.58 -21.43 30.85
C ALA A 447 -5.99 -21.64 30.25
N VAL A 448 -6.15 -21.39 28.94
CA VAL A 448 -7.42 -21.52 28.20
C VAL A 448 -7.75 -22.99 27.85
N ASN A 449 -6.75 -23.88 27.80
CA ASN A 449 -6.94 -25.32 27.60
C ASN A 449 -7.00 -26.11 28.92
N CYS A 450 -6.62 -25.51 30.05
CA CYS A 450 -6.82 -26.06 31.39
C CYS A 450 -8.28 -25.93 31.87
N VAL A 451 -8.73 -26.92 32.63
CA VAL A 451 -10.00 -26.94 33.38
C VAL A 451 -9.69 -26.96 34.88
N LEU A 452 -10.45 -26.22 35.70
CA LEU A 452 -10.29 -26.22 37.16
C LEU A 452 -10.87 -27.51 37.76
N HIS A 453 -10.05 -28.28 38.49
CA HIS A 453 -10.47 -29.52 39.15
C HIS A 453 -10.69 -29.33 40.65
N GLU A 454 -9.73 -28.75 41.37
CA GLU A 454 -9.84 -28.48 42.80
C GLU A 454 -9.34 -27.07 43.15
N LYS A 455 -9.97 -26.46 44.16
CA LYS A 455 -9.69 -25.09 44.61
C LYS A 455 -9.65 -25.04 46.14
N SER A 456 -8.45 -24.96 46.70
CA SER A 456 -8.19 -24.74 48.13
C SER A 456 -7.67 -23.32 48.36
N PRO A 457 -7.78 -22.76 49.58
CA PRO A 457 -7.26 -21.42 49.91
C PRO A 457 -5.71 -21.32 49.89
N THR A 458 -5.00 -22.41 49.56
CA THR A 458 -3.54 -22.49 49.47
C THR A 458 -3.04 -23.20 48.19
N GLU A 459 -3.91 -23.85 47.42
CA GLU A 459 -3.54 -24.68 46.28
C GLU A 459 -4.67 -24.76 45.24
N ILE A 460 -4.33 -24.69 43.95
CA ILE A 460 -5.25 -24.85 42.81
C ILE A 460 -4.76 -26.03 41.95
N ARG A 461 -5.64 -27.00 41.68
CA ARG A 461 -5.38 -28.07 40.70
C ARG A 461 -6.13 -27.85 39.40
N LEU A 462 -5.40 -27.90 38.30
CA LEU A 462 -5.94 -27.83 36.94
C LEU A 462 -5.75 -29.17 36.22
N LEU A 463 -6.75 -29.60 35.45
CA LEU A 463 -6.63 -30.70 34.50
C LEU A 463 -6.28 -30.18 33.10
N LEU A 464 -5.31 -30.80 32.45
CA LEU A 464 -4.96 -30.59 31.04
C LEU A 464 -5.17 -31.90 30.25
N ASN A 465 -5.85 -31.81 29.10
CA ASN A 465 -6.03 -32.97 28.22
C ASN A 465 -4.69 -33.41 27.59
N GLN A 466 -4.52 -34.72 27.35
CA GLN A 466 -3.26 -35.32 26.86
C GLN A 466 -2.79 -34.72 25.52
N GLU A 467 -3.71 -34.36 24.63
CA GLU A 467 -3.42 -33.71 23.35
C GLU A 467 -2.63 -32.40 23.48
N ASN A 468 -2.71 -31.74 24.64
CA ASN A 468 -2.08 -30.45 24.92
C ASN A 468 -0.80 -30.55 25.79
N GLU A 469 -0.28 -31.76 26.06
CA GLU A 469 0.90 -31.99 26.92
C GLU A 469 2.11 -31.11 26.56
N GLN A 470 2.32 -30.84 25.26
CA GLN A 470 3.43 -29.99 24.78
C GLN A 470 3.37 -28.52 25.27
N LEU A 471 2.23 -28.06 25.79
CA LEU A 471 2.11 -26.73 26.42
C LEU A 471 2.60 -26.72 27.88
N LEU A 472 2.74 -27.88 28.53
CA LEU A 472 3.10 -28.02 29.94
C LEU A 472 4.63 -27.91 30.16
N ASN A 473 5.16 -26.72 29.94
CA ASN A 473 6.57 -26.41 30.23
C ASN A 473 6.70 -25.84 31.66
N PRO A 474 7.71 -26.24 32.48
CA PRO A 474 7.94 -25.67 33.82
C PRO A 474 8.03 -24.13 33.86
N ALA A 475 8.57 -23.51 32.82
CA ALA A 475 8.63 -22.04 32.70
C ALA A 475 7.27 -21.39 32.39
N MET A 476 6.31 -22.14 31.83
CA MET A 476 4.92 -21.68 31.64
C MET A 476 4.09 -21.90 32.90
N HIS A 477 4.27 -23.04 33.58
CA HIS A 477 3.64 -23.33 34.88
C HIS A 477 3.93 -22.22 35.88
N LYS A 478 5.22 -21.90 36.11
CA LYS A 478 5.63 -20.85 37.06
C LYS A 478 5.05 -19.46 36.70
N LYS A 479 4.96 -19.14 35.41
CA LYS A 479 4.37 -17.85 34.96
C LYS A 479 2.85 -17.79 35.14
N LEU A 480 2.15 -18.92 35.02
CA LEU A 480 0.73 -19.02 35.31
C LEU A 480 0.46 -18.92 36.82
N GLU A 481 1.30 -19.57 37.63
CA GLU A 481 1.30 -19.49 39.10
C GLU A 481 1.59 -18.06 39.60
N GLU A 482 2.60 -17.40 39.05
CA GLU A 482 2.90 -15.98 39.31
C GLU A 482 1.72 -15.07 38.91
N ALA A 483 1.07 -15.31 37.77
CA ALA A 483 -0.09 -14.53 37.33
C ALA A 483 -1.32 -14.73 38.24
N LEU A 484 -1.59 -15.97 38.67
CA LEU A 484 -2.66 -16.30 39.62
C LEU A 484 -2.43 -15.61 40.97
N CYS A 485 -1.22 -15.69 41.52
CA CYS A 485 -0.88 -15.05 42.79
C CYS A 485 -1.04 -13.53 42.73
N ASN A 486 -0.64 -12.89 41.62
CA ASN A 486 -0.81 -11.46 41.40
C ASN A 486 -2.29 -11.06 41.23
N CYS A 487 -3.09 -11.86 40.52
CA CYS A 487 -4.50 -11.59 40.28
C CYS A 487 -5.38 -11.79 41.52
N LEU A 488 -5.02 -12.72 42.41
CA LEU A 488 -5.77 -13.07 43.63
C LEU A 488 -5.18 -12.42 44.90
N GLN A 489 -4.03 -11.74 44.79
CA GLN A 489 -3.26 -11.15 45.89
C GLN A 489 -2.97 -12.11 47.05
N GLN A 490 -2.77 -13.39 46.73
CA GLN A 490 -2.53 -14.48 47.69
C GLN A 490 -1.43 -15.41 47.17
N THR A 491 -0.59 -15.94 48.07
CA THR A 491 0.42 -16.95 47.74
C THR A 491 -0.24 -18.32 47.64
N LEU A 492 -0.51 -18.76 46.41
CA LEU A 492 -1.15 -20.03 46.09
C LEU A 492 -0.16 -20.93 45.35
N LYS A 493 -0.19 -22.24 45.62
CA LYS A 493 0.50 -23.22 44.76
C LYS A 493 -0.38 -23.60 43.57
N LEU A 494 0.25 -23.70 42.41
CA LEU A 494 -0.39 -24.31 41.24
C LEU A 494 0.06 -25.77 41.12
N GLN A 495 -0.87 -26.65 40.75
CA GLN A 495 -0.57 -27.98 40.23
C GLN A 495 -1.37 -28.18 38.94
N ILE A 496 -0.73 -28.77 37.92
CA ILE A 496 -1.39 -29.14 36.66
C ILE A 496 -1.19 -30.64 36.45
N GLU A 497 -2.29 -31.38 36.37
CA GLU A 497 -2.33 -32.83 36.21
C GLU A 497 -2.91 -33.19 34.84
N MET A 498 -2.47 -34.33 34.29
CA MET A 498 -2.92 -34.81 32.98
C MET A 498 -4.08 -35.79 33.15
N GLY A 499 -5.23 -35.53 32.51
CA GLY A 499 -6.41 -36.39 32.64
C GLY A 499 -7.58 -36.01 31.74
N GLU A 500 -8.58 -36.89 31.67
CA GLU A 500 -9.79 -36.69 30.86
C GLU A 500 -10.65 -35.56 31.45
N GLN A 501 -10.90 -34.52 30.65
CA GLN A 501 -11.68 -33.35 31.06
C GLN A 501 -13.18 -33.64 30.94
N GLN A 502 -13.88 -33.76 32.08
CA GLN A 502 -15.34 -34.01 32.13
C GLN A 502 -16.21 -32.76 31.88
N VAL A 503 -15.60 -31.59 31.73
CA VAL A 503 -16.28 -30.29 31.51
C VAL A 503 -15.58 -29.58 30.35
N GLU A 504 -16.35 -28.92 29.47
CA GLU A 504 -15.80 -28.15 28.34
C GLU A 504 -14.74 -27.14 28.82
N SER A 505 -13.60 -27.11 28.14
CA SER A 505 -12.56 -26.11 28.42
C SER A 505 -12.94 -24.72 27.87
N PRO A 506 -12.38 -23.62 28.41
CA PRO A 506 -12.59 -22.28 27.86
C PRO A 506 -12.33 -22.16 26.35
N ALA A 507 -11.39 -22.95 25.80
CA ALA A 507 -11.17 -23.08 24.35
C ALA A 507 -12.40 -23.66 23.62
N GLN A 508 -12.96 -24.75 24.13
CA GLN A 508 -14.08 -25.47 23.50
C GLN A 508 -15.37 -24.64 23.54
N THR A 509 -15.71 -24.06 24.69
CA THR A 509 -16.92 -23.21 24.82
C THR A 509 -16.81 -21.94 23.96
N THR A 510 -15.63 -21.33 23.81
CA THR A 510 -15.46 -20.17 22.92
C THR A 510 -15.49 -20.55 21.44
N ALA A 511 -14.91 -21.69 21.04
CA ALA A 511 -15.01 -22.20 19.67
C ALA A 511 -16.48 -22.53 19.30
N ARG A 512 -17.21 -23.19 20.19
CA ARG A 512 -18.65 -23.49 20.04
C ARG A 512 -19.48 -22.22 19.86
N ASN A 513 -19.29 -21.22 20.73
CA ASN A 513 -19.99 -19.94 20.64
C ASN A 513 -19.67 -19.19 19.33
N GLN A 514 -18.47 -19.34 18.76
CA GLN A 514 -18.16 -18.79 17.43
C GLN A 514 -18.87 -19.59 16.32
N GLN A 515 -18.92 -20.92 16.39
CA GLN A 515 -19.57 -21.76 15.41
C GLN A 515 -21.10 -21.55 15.39
N GLU A 516 -21.74 -21.39 16.55
CA GLU A 516 -23.16 -21.07 16.65
C GLU A 516 -23.48 -19.67 16.07
N ARG A 517 -22.60 -18.67 16.26
CA ARG A 517 -22.70 -17.33 15.63
C ARG A 517 -22.46 -17.36 14.12
N GLN A 518 -21.53 -18.17 13.64
CA GLN A 518 -21.28 -18.35 12.20
C GLN A 518 -22.54 -18.93 11.52
N GLN A 519 -23.12 -20.00 12.09
CA GLN A 519 -24.33 -20.61 11.56
C GLN A 519 -25.57 -19.69 11.62
N SER A 520 -25.69 -18.81 12.63
CA SER A 520 -26.79 -17.85 12.69
C SER A 520 -26.64 -16.73 11.65
N ALA A 521 -25.41 -16.25 11.40
CA ALA A 521 -25.13 -15.29 10.33
C ALA A 521 -25.41 -15.88 8.94
N GLU A 522 -24.98 -17.12 8.69
CA GLU A 522 -25.24 -17.83 7.43
C GLU A 522 -26.74 -18.03 7.18
N LYS A 523 -27.49 -18.47 8.21
CA LYS A 523 -28.96 -18.59 8.13
C LYS A 523 -29.64 -17.25 7.89
N SER A 524 -29.20 -16.18 8.56
CA SER A 524 -29.74 -14.83 8.36
C SER A 524 -29.54 -14.33 6.93
N ILE A 525 -28.41 -14.62 6.29
CA ILE A 525 -28.15 -14.24 4.89
C ILE A 525 -28.91 -15.13 3.91
N GLN A 526 -29.12 -16.42 4.21
CA GLN A 526 -29.96 -17.31 3.39
C GLN A 526 -31.46 -16.98 3.51
N GLN A 527 -31.89 -16.34 4.60
CA GLN A 527 -33.26 -15.91 4.86
C GLN A 527 -33.54 -14.44 4.53
N ASP A 528 -32.53 -13.70 4.05
CA ASP A 528 -32.69 -12.31 3.64
C ASP A 528 -33.51 -12.21 2.32
N PRO A 529 -34.62 -11.44 2.28
CA PRO A 529 -35.46 -11.35 1.09
C PRO A 529 -34.75 -10.79 -0.15
N VAL A 530 -33.75 -9.92 0.02
CA VAL A 530 -32.97 -9.36 -1.08
C VAL A 530 -32.04 -10.43 -1.64
N VAL A 531 -31.42 -11.23 -0.77
CA VAL A 531 -30.57 -12.36 -1.20
C VAL A 531 -31.40 -13.43 -1.90
N GLN A 532 -32.61 -13.73 -1.42
CA GLN A 532 -33.53 -14.66 -2.10
C GLN A 532 -33.96 -14.13 -3.47
N ALA A 533 -34.35 -12.86 -3.58
CA ALA A 533 -34.66 -12.24 -4.87
C ALA A 533 -33.46 -12.25 -5.84
N LEU A 534 -32.22 -12.11 -5.35
CA LEU A 534 -31.02 -12.23 -6.17
C LEU A 534 -30.74 -13.67 -6.64
N LYS A 535 -31.03 -14.67 -5.80
CA LYS A 535 -30.97 -16.09 -6.20
C LYS A 535 -31.97 -16.39 -7.32
N GLU A 536 -33.23 -16.01 -7.12
CA GLU A 536 -34.33 -16.34 -8.04
C GLU A 536 -34.22 -15.61 -9.39
N ASN A 537 -33.83 -14.33 -9.41
CA ASN A 537 -33.77 -13.55 -10.64
C ASN A 537 -32.45 -13.71 -11.44
N PHE A 538 -31.36 -14.16 -10.80
CA PHE A 538 -30.03 -14.17 -11.42
C PHE A 538 -29.23 -15.49 -11.28
N ASN A 539 -29.81 -16.56 -10.70
CA ASN A 539 -29.10 -17.81 -10.37
C ASN A 539 -27.83 -17.57 -9.52
N ALA A 540 -27.83 -16.55 -8.66
CA ALA A 540 -26.68 -16.23 -7.82
C ALA A 540 -26.46 -17.30 -6.72
N GLU A 541 -25.21 -17.67 -6.44
CA GLU A 541 -24.86 -18.50 -5.29
C GLU A 541 -24.22 -17.69 -4.16
N VAL A 542 -24.53 -18.06 -2.91
CA VAL A 542 -23.92 -17.45 -1.72
C VAL A 542 -22.73 -18.31 -1.29
N VAL A 543 -21.52 -17.81 -1.49
CA VAL A 543 -20.28 -18.49 -1.08
C VAL A 543 -20.23 -18.61 0.44
N PRO A 544 -20.34 -19.81 1.04
CA PRO A 544 -20.53 -19.96 2.49
C PRO A 544 -19.41 -19.32 3.31
N SER A 545 -18.16 -19.54 2.89
CA SER A 545 -16.95 -19.02 3.55
C SER A 545 -16.74 -17.51 3.44
N SER A 546 -17.59 -16.77 2.74
CA SER A 546 -17.55 -15.29 2.71
C SER A 546 -18.36 -14.64 3.85
N VAL A 547 -19.28 -15.38 4.48
CA VAL A 547 -20.09 -14.88 5.60
C VAL A 547 -19.22 -14.75 6.85
N LYS A 548 -19.31 -13.59 7.53
CA LYS A 548 -18.65 -13.34 8.81
C LYS A 548 -19.64 -12.72 9.80
N PRO A 549 -19.82 -13.26 11.02
CA PRO A 549 -20.57 -12.59 12.07
C PRO A 549 -19.87 -11.28 12.49
N ARG A 550 -20.67 -10.34 13.00
CA ARG A 550 -20.22 -9.08 13.60
C ARG A 550 -20.05 -9.20 15.13
#